data_AF-A0A934I7Q8-F1
#
_entry.id   AF-A0A934I7Q8-F1
#
_cell.length_a   1.000
_cell.length_b   1.000
_cell.length_c   1.000
_cell.angle_alpha   90.00
_cell.angle_beta   90.00
_cell.angle_gamma   90.00
#
_symmetry.space_group_name_H-M   'P 1'
#
loop_
_entity.id
_entity.type
_entity.pdbx_description
1 polymer ?
#
loop_
_entity_poly.entity_id
_entity_poly.type
_entity_poly.pdbx_seq_one_letter_code
_entity_poly.pdbx_strand_id
1 'polypeptide(L)'
;MSATDSPILVAVSDPVLHPEAVHVATVTGRPVIDTLDPKEIARHTPRVGAVLVDAGGSVHFRTGPRHPHLYLVAPDPGPVDWRAAMACHAEAALLLPAQSPELLTALGRENETSSSGRVLGILGAVGGSGASTLAAAVARELADDAPVLVDAVDRSGGLDLLLCLEDVSGVRWPEIDLGRGHVELAELRRALPRTPDGIAVLSAARSRIGDPFVLDPERLAGVLDCIRSGTGTAVVDLPAGAVGARWASNLCDLVILVVPAEVRAVAAAAALTADLAAHRTPCHTVLRHRSWSGMGVDDMERLTSTDCIAEFGQVAGLPKSCELHGLPGRTPRVLATVARAVAAELREQP
;
A
#
# COMPACT_ATOMS: atom_id res chain seq x y z
N MET A 1 -17.60 -2.89 3.13
CA MET A 1 -17.88 -4.22 2.55
C MET A 1 -16.55 -4.94 2.49
N SER A 2 -16.39 -6.06 3.19
CA SER A 2 -15.17 -6.88 3.04
C SER A 2 -15.12 -7.37 1.60
N ALA A 3 -13.98 -7.33 0.92
CA ALA A 3 -13.94 -7.63 -0.52
C ALA A 3 -14.06 -9.14 -0.86
N THR A 4 -14.37 -9.99 0.13
CA THR A 4 -15.09 -11.27 -0.06
C THR A 4 -16.50 -11.11 -0.66
N ASP A 5 -17.02 -9.88 -0.72
CA ASP A 5 -18.36 -9.55 -1.19
C ASP A 5 -18.34 -8.80 -2.54
N SER A 6 -17.15 -8.60 -3.14
CA SER A 6 -17.03 -7.87 -4.41
C SER A 6 -17.56 -8.72 -5.56
N PRO A 7 -18.67 -8.32 -6.23
CA PRO A 7 -19.33 -9.20 -7.18
C PRO A 7 -18.45 -9.50 -8.39
N ILE A 8 -18.78 -10.57 -9.11
CA ILE A 8 -18.28 -10.85 -10.46
C ILE A 8 -19.37 -10.45 -11.45
N LEU A 9 -19.04 -9.58 -12.40
CA LEU A 9 -19.92 -9.25 -13.51
C LEU A 9 -19.75 -10.31 -14.61
N VAL A 10 -20.83 -10.98 -14.98
CA VAL A 10 -20.87 -11.90 -16.12
C VAL A 10 -21.71 -11.26 -17.22
N ALA A 11 -21.04 -10.90 -18.32
CA ALA A 11 -21.66 -10.35 -19.53
C ALA A 11 -21.31 -11.25 -20.73
N VAL A 12 -21.83 -12.48 -20.69
CA VAL A 12 -21.63 -13.52 -21.71
C VAL A 12 -22.93 -13.73 -22.48
N SER A 13 -22.93 -13.35 -23.76
CA SER A 13 -24.10 -13.44 -24.64
C SER A 13 -24.31 -14.83 -25.26
N ASP A 14 -23.24 -15.63 -25.39
CA ASP A 14 -23.28 -16.98 -25.93
C ASP A 14 -24.01 -17.95 -24.95
N PRO A 15 -25.14 -18.55 -25.35
CA PRO A 15 -25.95 -19.40 -24.48
C PRO A 15 -25.31 -20.76 -24.15
N VAL A 16 -24.30 -21.19 -24.90
CA VAL A 16 -23.55 -22.43 -24.64
C VAL A 16 -22.44 -22.18 -23.63
N LEU A 17 -21.79 -21.02 -23.72
CA LEU A 17 -20.71 -20.61 -22.83
C LEU A 17 -21.21 -20.08 -21.48
N HIS A 18 -22.36 -19.40 -21.49
CA HIS A 18 -22.93 -18.71 -20.32
C HIS A 18 -23.05 -19.61 -19.08
N PRO A 19 -23.59 -20.85 -19.14
CA PRO A 19 -23.70 -21.70 -17.96
C PRO A 19 -22.36 -22.02 -17.30
N GLU A 20 -21.31 -22.22 -18.10
CA GLU A 20 -19.96 -22.53 -17.59
C GLU A 20 -19.30 -21.29 -16.99
N ALA A 21 -19.43 -20.12 -17.63
CA ALA A 21 -18.92 -18.85 -17.10
C ALA A 21 -19.59 -18.48 -15.77
N VAL A 22 -20.92 -18.64 -15.67
CA VAL A 22 -21.65 -18.45 -14.41
C VAL A 22 -21.22 -19.49 -13.38
N HIS A 23 -21.07 -20.77 -13.76
CA HIS A 23 -20.61 -21.81 -12.84
C HIS A 23 -19.25 -21.46 -12.23
N VAL A 24 -18.25 -21.16 -13.06
CA VAL A 24 -16.91 -20.75 -12.60
C VAL A 24 -16.98 -19.53 -11.68
N ALA A 25 -17.78 -18.51 -12.02
CA ALA A 25 -17.97 -17.35 -11.16
C ALA A 25 -18.59 -17.72 -9.81
N THR A 26 -19.65 -18.55 -9.79
CA THR A 26 -20.32 -18.96 -8.55
C THR A 26 -19.45 -19.84 -7.63
N VAL A 27 -18.55 -20.65 -8.20
CA VAL A 27 -17.61 -21.50 -7.43
C VAL A 27 -16.68 -20.67 -6.54
N THR A 28 -16.41 -19.42 -6.91
CA THR A 28 -15.60 -18.49 -6.10
C THR A 28 -16.28 -18.09 -4.78
N GLY A 29 -17.59 -18.33 -4.63
CA GLY A 29 -18.40 -17.88 -3.50
C GLY A 29 -18.77 -16.39 -3.52
N ARG A 30 -18.36 -15.65 -4.56
CA ARG A 30 -18.67 -14.21 -4.73
C ARG A 30 -20.08 -14.00 -5.31
N PRO A 31 -20.76 -12.89 -4.98
CA PRO A 31 -22.02 -12.54 -5.64
C PRO A 31 -21.82 -12.42 -7.16
N VAL A 32 -22.76 -12.94 -7.95
CA VAL A 32 -22.70 -12.84 -9.42
C VAL A 32 -23.73 -11.84 -9.91
N ILE A 33 -23.27 -10.86 -10.68
CA ILE A 33 -24.13 -9.94 -11.43
C ILE A 33 -24.14 -10.44 -12.88
N ASP A 34 -25.20 -11.13 -13.26
CA ASP A 34 -25.40 -11.65 -14.62
C ASP A 34 -26.28 -10.68 -15.40
N THR A 35 -25.70 -9.98 -16.38
CA THR A 35 -26.42 -8.99 -17.19
C THR A 35 -25.78 -8.75 -18.54
N LEU A 36 -26.63 -8.54 -19.54
CA LEU A 36 -26.26 -8.07 -20.88
C LEU A 36 -26.77 -6.64 -21.15
N ASP A 37 -27.40 -5.98 -20.17
CA ASP A 37 -27.86 -4.60 -20.32
C ASP A 37 -26.65 -3.64 -20.27
N PRO A 38 -26.34 -2.88 -21.33
CA PRO A 38 -25.21 -1.97 -21.37
C PRO A 38 -25.21 -0.93 -20.24
N LYS A 39 -26.40 -0.53 -19.76
CA LYS A 39 -26.53 0.45 -18.66
C LYS A 39 -26.14 -0.16 -17.33
N GLU A 40 -26.57 -1.38 -17.05
CA GLU A 40 -26.20 -2.10 -15.83
C GLU A 40 -24.73 -2.50 -15.85
N ILE A 41 -24.19 -2.91 -17.01
CA ILE A 41 -22.75 -3.14 -17.20
C ILE A 41 -21.97 -1.87 -16.83
N ALA A 42 -22.27 -0.72 -17.44
CA ALA A 42 -21.56 0.53 -17.17
C ALA A 42 -21.68 0.98 -15.69
N ARG A 43 -22.82 0.71 -15.05
CA ARG A 43 -23.09 1.02 -13.64
C ARG A 43 -22.31 0.15 -12.67
N HIS A 44 -22.17 -1.14 -12.98
CA HIS A 44 -21.58 -2.13 -12.07
C HIS A 44 -20.08 -2.30 -12.26
N THR A 45 -19.54 -2.12 -13.48
CA THR A 45 -18.10 -2.29 -13.78
C THR A 45 -17.15 -1.62 -12.78
N PRO A 46 -17.38 -0.40 -12.25
CA PRO A 46 -16.47 0.23 -11.29
C PRO A 46 -16.48 -0.39 -9.89
N ARG A 47 -17.39 -1.34 -9.60
CA ARG A 47 -17.68 -1.86 -8.25
C ARG A 47 -17.54 -3.38 -8.15
N VAL A 48 -17.22 -4.05 -9.24
CA VAL A 48 -17.00 -5.50 -9.28
C VAL A 48 -15.51 -5.78 -9.18
N GLY A 49 -15.15 -6.95 -8.65
CA GLY A 49 -13.73 -7.32 -8.55
C GLY A 49 -13.21 -7.96 -9.83
N ALA A 50 -14.11 -8.56 -10.63
CA ALA A 50 -13.80 -9.19 -11.91
C ALA A 50 -14.96 -9.01 -12.91
N VAL A 51 -14.60 -9.08 -14.20
CA VAL A 51 -15.55 -9.08 -15.32
C VAL A 51 -15.26 -10.27 -16.23
N LEU A 52 -16.26 -11.10 -16.51
CA LEU A 52 -16.23 -12.16 -17.52
C LEU A 52 -17.05 -11.71 -18.74
N VAL A 53 -16.44 -11.70 -19.92
CA VAL A 53 -17.12 -11.35 -21.19
C VAL A 53 -16.85 -12.38 -22.27
N ASP A 54 -17.80 -12.59 -23.17
CA ASP A 54 -17.52 -13.22 -24.46
C ASP A 54 -17.22 -12.16 -25.53
N ALA A 55 -17.02 -12.59 -26.78
CA ALA A 55 -16.80 -11.67 -27.89
C ALA A 55 -17.94 -10.63 -28.02
N GLY A 56 -19.18 -11.04 -27.77
CA GLY A 56 -20.36 -10.16 -27.79
C GLY A 56 -20.34 -9.11 -26.69
N GLY A 57 -20.10 -9.50 -25.44
CA GLY A 57 -20.02 -8.59 -24.29
C GLY A 57 -18.78 -7.68 -24.30
N SER A 58 -17.69 -8.11 -24.95
CA SER A 58 -16.43 -7.35 -25.01
C SER A 58 -16.60 -5.94 -25.59
N VAL A 59 -17.62 -5.72 -26.43
CA VAL A 59 -17.90 -4.43 -27.09
C VAL A 59 -18.14 -3.29 -26.09
N HIS A 60 -18.68 -3.60 -24.90
CA HIS A 60 -18.98 -2.62 -23.86
C HIS A 60 -17.74 -2.08 -23.16
N PHE A 61 -16.60 -2.75 -23.33
CA PHE A 61 -15.34 -2.43 -22.65
C PHE A 61 -14.26 -1.90 -23.59
N ARG A 62 -14.60 -1.75 -24.89
CA ARG A 62 -13.68 -1.18 -25.90
C ARG A 62 -13.45 0.32 -25.73
N THR A 63 -14.44 1.01 -25.17
CA THR A 63 -14.43 2.46 -24.99
C THR A 63 -14.83 2.78 -23.56
N GLY A 64 -13.87 3.21 -22.74
CA GLY A 64 -14.11 3.50 -21.33
C GLY A 64 -12.88 3.28 -20.45
N PRO A 65 -12.99 3.53 -19.14
CA PRO A 65 -11.95 3.19 -18.18
C PRO A 65 -11.71 1.67 -18.18
N ARG A 66 -10.44 1.27 -18.14
CA ARG A 66 -10.04 -0.15 -18.12
C ARG A 66 -10.37 -0.77 -16.77
N HIS A 67 -10.94 -1.97 -16.81
CA HIS A 67 -11.05 -2.80 -15.62
C HIS A 67 -9.77 -3.65 -15.51
N PRO A 68 -9.08 -3.67 -14.35
CA PRO A 68 -7.80 -4.39 -14.20
C PRO A 68 -7.98 -5.89 -14.39
N HIS A 69 -9.13 -6.42 -13.96
CA HIS A 69 -9.45 -7.84 -13.99
C HIS A 69 -10.61 -8.13 -14.93
N LEU A 70 -10.33 -8.09 -16.23
CA LEU A 70 -11.30 -8.40 -17.28
C LEU A 70 -10.83 -9.66 -18.02
N TYR A 71 -11.65 -10.69 -18.07
CA TYR A 71 -11.34 -11.94 -18.74
C TYR A 71 -12.28 -12.16 -19.92
N LEU A 72 -11.69 -12.41 -21.09
CA LEU A 72 -12.47 -12.84 -22.25
C LEU A 72 -12.58 -14.37 -22.25
N VAL A 73 -13.80 -14.89 -22.28
CA VAL A 73 -14.07 -16.32 -22.33
C VAL A 73 -14.63 -16.72 -23.69
N ALA A 74 -14.29 -17.91 -24.17
CA ALA A 74 -14.78 -18.48 -25.41
C ALA A 74 -15.07 -19.99 -25.24
N PRO A 75 -15.96 -20.59 -26.05
CA PRO A 75 -16.23 -22.02 -25.95
C PRO A 75 -15.06 -22.86 -26.47
N ASP A 76 -14.69 -23.92 -25.75
CA ASP A 76 -13.82 -25.00 -26.23
C ASP A 76 -14.51 -25.77 -27.39
N PRO A 77 -13.83 -26.07 -28.52
CA PRO A 77 -12.38 -26.03 -28.79
C PRO A 77 -11.81 -24.70 -29.32
N GLY A 78 -12.59 -23.62 -29.30
CA GLY A 78 -12.18 -22.30 -29.79
C GLY A 78 -12.48 -22.07 -31.28
N PRO A 79 -11.82 -21.08 -31.91
CA PRO A 79 -10.74 -20.25 -31.36
C PRO A 79 -11.22 -19.13 -30.45
N VAL A 80 -10.33 -18.65 -29.58
CA VAL A 80 -10.53 -17.40 -28.85
C VAL A 80 -10.36 -16.20 -29.79
N ASP A 81 -11.25 -15.22 -29.73
CA ASP A 81 -11.10 -13.96 -30.48
C ASP A 81 -10.08 -13.05 -29.79
N TRP A 82 -8.81 -13.22 -30.15
CA TRP A 82 -7.71 -12.41 -29.62
C TRP A 82 -7.84 -10.92 -29.97
N ARG A 83 -8.52 -10.57 -31.07
CA ARG A 83 -8.72 -9.16 -31.43
C ARG A 83 -9.73 -8.50 -30.50
N ALA A 84 -10.80 -9.22 -30.17
CA ALA A 84 -11.76 -8.78 -29.17
C ALA A 84 -11.08 -8.62 -27.80
N ALA A 85 -10.28 -9.60 -27.37
CA ALA A 85 -9.56 -9.57 -26.10
C ALA A 85 -8.62 -8.36 -25.99
N MET A 86 -7.85 -8.08 -27.04
CA MET A 86 -6.99 -6.89 -27.09
C MET A 86 -7.79 -5.59 -27.09
N ALA A 87 -8.92 -5.55 -27.81
CA ALA A 87 -9.74 -4.36 -27.95
C ALA A 87 -10.47 -3.97 -26.65
N CYS A 88 -10.84 -4.95 -25.82
CA CYS A 88 -11.42 -4.71 -24.48
C CYS A 88 -10.37 -4.70 -23.35
N HIS A 89 -9.09 -4.85 -23.69
CA HIS A 89 -7.98 -4.93 -22.72
C HIS A 89 -8.14 -6.05 -21.69
N ALA A 90 -8.58 -7.24 -22.15
CA ALA A 90 -8.66 -8.41 -21.29
C ALA A 90 -7.27 -8.79 -20.75
N GLU A 91 -7.21 -9.08 -19.45
CA GLU A 91 -6.05 -9.61 -18.74
C GLU A 91 -5.65 -10.98 -19.30
N ALA A 92 -6.65 -11.83 -19.57
CA ALA A 92 -6.46 -13.10 -20.26
C ALA A 92 -7.67 -13.46 -21.11
N ALA A 93 -7.45 -14.34 -22.09
CA ALA A 93 -8.47 -14.86 -22.96
C ALA A 93 -8.44 -16.40 -22.91
N LEU A 94 -9.54 -17.03 -22.47
CA LEU A 94 -9.57 -18.42 -21.99
C LEU A 94 -10.71 -19.23 -22.65
N LEU A 95 -10.46 -20.51 -22.90
CA LEU A 95 -11.41 -21.48 -23.41
C LEU A 95 -12.10 -22.21 -22.26
N LEU A 96 -13.43 -22.20 -22.21
CA LEU A 96 -14.20 -22.96 -21.22
C LEU A 96 -14.90 -24.15 -21.88
N PRO A 97 -14.95 -25.33 -21.21
CA PRO A 97 -14.50 -25.60 -19.84
C PRO A 97 -13.01 -25.99 -19.71
N ALA A 98 -12.26 -26.09 -20.81
CA ALA A 98 -10.90 -26.62 -20.81
C ALA A 98 -9.93 -25.86 -19.87
N GLN A 99 -10.13 -24.55 -19.70
CA GLN A 99 -9.30 -23.65 -18.90
C GLN A 99 -10.06 -23.04 -17.71
N SER A 100 -11.11 -23.72 -17.22
CA SER A 100 -11.82 -23.34 -15.99
C SER A 100 -10.89 -23.30 -14.76
N PRO A 101 -9.90 -24.20 -14.57
CA PRO A 101 -8.95 -24.13 -13.45
C PRO A 101 -8.07 -22.86 -13.46
N GLU A 102 -7.62 -22.43 -14.63
CA GLU A 102 -6.83 -21.21 -14.80
C GLU A 102 -7.67 -19.97 -14.49
N LEU A 103 -8.93 -19.93 -14.95
CA LEU A 103 -9.86 -18.86 -14.62
C LEU A 103 -10.16 -18.81 -13.11
N LEU A 104 -10.39 -19.96 -12.48
CA LEU A 104 -10.59 -20.04 -11.02
C LEU A 104 -9.36 -19.55 -10.24
N THR A 105 -8.16 -19.89 -10.70
CA THR A 105 -6.92 -19.42 -10.09
C THR A 105 -6.78 -17.90 -10.22
N ALA A 106 -7.11 -17.34 -11.38
CA ALA A 106 -7.07 -15.90 -11.62
C ALA A 106 -8.07 -15.14 -10.73
N LEU A 107 -9.33 -15.61 -10.71
CA LEU A 107 -10.38 -15.06 -9.83
C LEU A 107 -10.08 -15.24 -8.33
N GLY A 108 -9.31 -16.27 -7.97
CA GLY A 108 -8.86 -16.52 -6.61
C GLY A 108 -7.82 -15.51 -6.11
N ARG A 109 -6.91 -15.04 -6.97
CA ARG A 109 -5.92 -14.00 -6.64
C ARG A 109 -6.59 -12.66 -6.30
N GLU A 110 -7.73 -12.35 -6.92
CA GLU A 110 -8.53 -11.18 -6.57
C GLU A 110 -9.25 -11.32 -5.22
N ASN A 111 -9.52 -12.55 -4.78
CA ASN A 111 -10.09 -12.75 -3.44
C ASN A 111 -9.10 -12.27 -2.37
N GLU A 112 -7.80 -12.29 -2.67
CA GLU A 112 -6.72 -11.79 -1.83
C GLU A 112 -6.54 -10.27 -1.93
N THR A 113 -6.99 -9.59 -3.00
CA THR A 113 -6.92 -8.11 -3.10
C THR A 113 -7.90 -7.39 -2.19
N SER A 114 -8.83 -8.14 -1.56
CA SER A 114 -9.67 -7.65 -0.46
C SER A 114 -8.97 -7.50 0.88
N SER A 115 -7.83 -8.17 1.01
CA SER A 115 -6.99 -8.22 2.20
C SER A 115 -5.52 -8.13 1.82
N SER A 116 -5.19 -7.50 0.70
CA SER A 116 -3.78 -7.30 0.32
C SER A 116 -3.14 -6.38 1.34
N GLY A 117 -1.90 -6.68 1.68
CA GLY A 117 -1.18 -5.88 2.64
C GLY A 117 -1.09 -4.43 2.19
N ARG A 118 -1.25 -3.51 3.13
CA ARG A 118 -1.25 -2.06 2.87
C ARG A 118 0.13 -1.48 3.13
N VAL A 119 0.55 -0.52 2.33
CA VAL A 119 1.83 0.17 2.45
C VAL A 119 1.61 1.65 2.70
N LEU A 120 1.90 2.09 3.92
CA LEU A 120 1.85 3.48 4.34
C LEU A 120 3.26 4.08 4.36
N GLY A 121 3.51 5.09 3.54
CA GLY A 121 4.75 5.87 3.58
C GLY A 121 4.64 7.04 4.55
N ILE A 122 5.66 7.26 5.37
CA ILE A 122 5.79 8.45 6.22
C ILE A 122 6.99 9.25 5.71
N LEU A 123 6.76 10.45 5.20
CA LEU A 123 7.79 11.32 4.65
C LEU A 123 7.93 12.59 5.49
N GLY A 124 9.16 12.99 5.79
CA GLY A 124 9.43 14.30 6.38
C GLY A 124 9.57 15.37 5.31
N ALA A 125 8.84 16.49 5.42
CA ALA A 125 9.04 17.63 4.51
C ALA A 125 10.45 18.23 4.61
N VAL A 126 11.06 18.10 5.79
CA VAL A 126 12.44 18.49 6.10
C VAL A 126 13.06 17.49 7.08
N GLY A 127 14.39 17.49 7.18
CA GLY A 127 15.11 16.74 8.21
C GLY A 127 14.68 17.14 9.63
N GLY A 128 14.56 16.17 10.53
CA GLY A 128 14.14 16.42 11.92
C GLY A 128 12.66 16.82 12.08
N SER A 129 11.83 16.59 11.07
CA SER A 129 10.37 16.78 11.12
C SER A 129 9.69 15.88 12.16
N GLY A 130 10.24 14.68 12.39
CA GLY A 130 9.66 13.66 13.27
C GLY A 130 9.02 12.49 12.52
N ALA A 131 9.28 12.34 11.22
CA ALA A 131 8.79 11.24 10.38
C ALA A 131 9.03 9.86 11.01
N SER A 132 10.27 9.50 11.34
CA SER A 132 10.61 8.22 11.98
C SER A 132 9.86 7.97 13.29
N THR A 133 9.67 9.02 14.10
CA THR A 133 8.93 8.93 15.36
C THR A 133 7.43 8.71 15.13
N LEU A 134 6.85 9.39 14.14
CA LEU A 134 5.46 9.18 13.76
C LEU A 134 5.26 7.79 13.13
N ALA A 135 6.18 7.33 12.28
CA ALA A 135 6.15 6.00 11.68
C ALA A 135 6.12 4.90 12.75
N ALA A 136 7.00 4.97 13.74
CA ALA A 136 6.98 4.05 14.87
C ALA A 136 5.70 4.14 15.72
N ALA A 137 5.15 5.35 15.93
CA ALA A 137 3.90 5.53 16.66
C ALA A 137 2.69 4.97 15.90
N VAL A 138 2.64 5.12 14.58
CA VAL A 138 1.61 4.56 13.70
C VAL A 138 1.73 3.04 13.64
N ALA A 139 2.94 2.49 13.48
CA ALA A 139 3.15 1.05 13.53
C ALA A 139 2.64 0.45 14.85
N ARG A 140 2.79 1.16 15.97
CA ARG A 140 2.22 0.70 17.24
C ARG A 140 0.70 0.80 17.32
N GLU A 141 0.10 1.81 16.71
CA GLU A 141 -1.36 1.91 16.62
C GLU A 141 -1.96 0.80 15.74
N LEU A 142 -1.17 0.30 14.78
CA LEU A 142 -1.49 -0.81 13.89
C LEU A 142 -1.03 -2.17 14.45
N ALA A 143 -0.68 -2.29 15.73
CA ALA A 143 -0.09 -3.52 16.28
C ALA A 143 -0.98 -4.77 16.08
N ASP A 144 -2.30 -4.60 16.13
CA ASP A 144 -3.29 -5.66 15.86
C ASP A 144 -3.22 -6.19 14.42
N ASP A 145 -2.74 -5.35 13.48
CA ASP A 145 -2.56 -5.67 12.05
C ASP A 145 -1.17 -6.29 11.77
N ALA A 146 -0.45 -6.69 12.83
CA ALA A 146 0.88 -7.30 12.77
C ALA A 146 1.83 -6.55 11.81
N PRO A 147 2.17 -5.28 12.11
CA PRO A 147 2.78 -4.40 11.13
C PRO A 147 4.28 -4.64 11.01
N VAL A 148 4.81 -4.32 9.83
CA VAL A 148 6.25 -4.25 9.56
C VAL A 148 6.63 -2.79 9.41
N LEU A 149 7.47 -2.29 10.32
CA LEU A 149 8.08 -0.97 10.22
C LEU A 149 9.38 -1.09 9.40
N VAL A 150 9.42 -0.39 8.27
CA VAL A 150 10.52 -0.47 7.29
C VAL A 150 11.27 0.86 7.28
N ASP A 151 12.57 0.81 7.54
CA ASP A 151 13.48 1.95 7.43
C ASP A 151 13.99 2.08 6.00
N ALA A 152 13.42 2.98 5.18
CA ALA A 152 13.85 3.18 3.80
C ALA A 152 14.86 4.34 3.65
N VAL A 153 15.42 4.84 4.76
CA VAL A 153 16.32 6.00 4.74
C VAL A 153 17.76 5.56 4.48
N ASP A 154 18.36 6.04 3.38
CA ASP A 154 19.79 5.85 3.14
C ASP A 154 20.60 6.45 4.30
N ARG A 155 21.55 5.67 4.83
CA ARG A 155 22.37 6.05 6.00
C ARG A 155 21.54 6.49 7.22
N SER A 156 20.44 5.79 7.50
CA SER A 156 19.69 5.99 8.74
C SER A 156 20.53 5.60 9.99
N GLY A 157 20.14 6.13 11.14
CA GLY A 157 20.64 5.65 12.44
C GLY A 157 20.07 4.29 12.86
N GLY A 158 19.06 3.81 12.15
CA GLY A 158 18.31 2.59 12.40
C GLY A 158 17.06 2.83 13.26
N LEU A 159 15.88 2.50 12.72
CA LEU A 159 14.62 2.46 13.48
C LEU A 159 14.65 1.45 14.64
N ASP A 160 15.54 0.45 14.58
CA ASP A 160 15.75 -0.47 15.68
C ASP A 160 16.28 0.24 16.95
N LEU A 161 17.13 1.27 16.84
CA LEU A 161 17.53 2.07 18.01
C LEU A 161 16.35 2.87 18.59
N LEU A 162 15.50 3.42 17.72
CA LEU A 162 14.33 4.16 18.16
C LEU A 162 13.37 3.27 18.97
N LEU A 163 13.34 1.97 18.68
CA LEU A 163 12.48 0.98 19.35
C LEU A 163 13.24 0.10 20.36
N CYS A 164 14.51 0.40 20.65
CA CYS A 164 15.38 -0.39 21.53
C CYS A 164 15.47 -1.89 21.17
N LEU A 165 15.68 -2.17 19.88
CA LEU A 165 15.80 -3.52 19.30
C LEU A 165 17.23 -3.82 18.80
N GLU A 166 18.21 -3.00 19.12
CA GLU A 166 19.60 -3.15 18.65
C GLU A 166 20.25 -4.47 19.06
N ASP A 167 19.90 -4.97 20.24
CA ASP A 167 20.40 -6.24 20.78
C ASP A 167 19.45 -7.43 20.50
N VAL A 168 18.30 -7.16 19.86
CA VAL A 168 17.34 -8.20 19.48
C VAL A 168 17.79 -8.87 18.18
N SER A 169 17.98 -10.19 18.25
CA SER A 169 18.36 -11.00 17.10
C SER A 169 17.33 -10.92 15.97
N GLY A 170 17.81 -10.86 14.75
CA GLY A 170 17.00 -10.81 13.53
C GLY A 170 17.74 -10.11 12.40
N VAL A 171 17.31 -10.35 11.17
CA VAL A 171 17.97 -9.84 9.97
C VAL A 171 17.78 -8.32 9.81
N ARG A 172 18.78 -7.65 9.25
CA ARG A 172 18.72 -6.24 8.79
C ARG A 172 18.87 -6.17 7.27
N TRP A 173 18.75 -4.98 6.68
CA TRP A 173 18.80 -4.79 5.23
C TRP A 173 19.91 -5.53 4.46
N PRO A 174 21.18 -5.56 4.91
CA PRO A 174 22.23 -6.28 4.17
C PRO A 174 22.06 -7.81 4.18
N GLU A 175 21.33 -8.34 5.16
CA GLU A 175 21.07 -9.77 5.35
C GLU A 175 19.78 -10.22 4.66
N ILE A 176 18.94 -9.28 4.22
CA ILE A 176 17.74 -9.58 3.44
C ILE A 176 18.15 -9.90 1.99
N ASP A 177 17.94 -11.16 1.62
CA ASP A 177 17.94 -11.63 0.24
C ASP A 177 16.64 -12.38 -0.02
N LEU A 178 15.67 -11.70 -0.64
CA LEU A 178 14.39 -12.31 -1.02
C LEU A 178 14.50 -13.14 -2.32
N GLY A 179 15.67 -13.12 -2.99
CA GLY A 179 15.92 -13.87 -4.21
C GLY A 179 14.87 -13.64 -5.32
N ARG A 180 14.74 -14.61 -6.23
CA ARG A 180 13.61 -14.71 -7.19
C ARG A 180 12.45 -15.58 -6.67
N GLY A 181 12.51 -15.97 -5.39
CA GLY A 181 11.53 -16.85 -4.76
C GLY A 181 10.39 -16.08 -4.12
N HIS A 182 9.26 -16.73 -3.90
CA HIS A 182 8.19 -16.18 -3.08
C HIS A 182 8.55 -16.37 -1.60
N VAL A 183 8.59 -15.27 -0.83
CA VAL A 183 8.75 -15.30 0.63
C VAL A 183 7.41 -14.93 1.24
N GLU A 184 6.93 -15.76 2.14
CA GLU A 184 5.68 -15.52 2.87
C GLU A 184 5.88 -14.42 3.92
N LEU A 185 4.90 -13.54 4.09
CA LEU A 185 4.93 -12.47 5.11
C LEU A 185 5.24 -13.00 6.51
N ALA A 186 4.67 -14.15 6.87
CA ALA A 186 4.90 -14.77 8.18
C ALA A 186 6.37 -15.18 8.39
N GLU A 187 7.07 -15.56 7.32
CA GLU A 187 8.49 -15.89 7.36
C GLU A 187 9.36 -14.65 7.46
N LEU A 188 9.07 -13.63 6.64
CA LEU A 188 9.73 -12.32 6.75
C LEU A 188 9.63 -11.78 8.19
N ARG A 189 8.42 -11.72 8.74
CA ARG A 189 8.18 -11.25 10.12
C ARG A 189 8.90 -12.08 11.18
N ARG A 190 9.10 -13.38 10.92
CA ARG A 190 9.82 -14.27 11.84
C ARG A 190 11.31 -13.96 11.89
N ALA A 191 11.88 -13.63 10.74
CA ALA A 191 13.29 -13.29 10.58
C ALA A 191 13.65 -11.91 11.16
N LEU A 192 12.69 -10.98 11.20
CA LEU A 192 12.91 -9.62 11.70
C LEU A 192 12.88 -9.55 13.24
N PRO A 193 13.66 -8.63 13.85
CA PRO A 193 13.48 -8.23 15.24
C PRO A 193 12.06 -7.72 15.47
N ARG A 194 11.51 -8.04 16.65
CA ARG A 194 10.18 -7.60 17.04
C ARG A 194 10.17 -6.91 18.39
N THR A 195 9.36 -5.88 18.50
CA THR A 195 9.01 -5.29 19.79
C THR A 195 8.13 -6.24 20.61
N PRO A 196 8.04 -6.07 21.94
CA PRO A 196 7.15 -6.88 22.79
C PRO A 196 5.66 -6.81 22.41
N ASP A 197 5.25 -5.70 21.80
CA ASP A 197 3.90 -5.46 21.26
C ASP A 197 3.74 -5.87 19.79
N GLY A 198 4.70 -6.60 19.22
CA GLY A 198 4.51 -7.35 17.97
C GLY A 198 4.87 -6.62 16.67
N ILE A 199 5.45 -5.43 16.73
CA ILE A 199 5.92 -4.69 15.56
C ILE A 199 7.21 -5.34 15.06
N ALA A 200 7.23 -5.81 13.81
CA ALA A 200 8.45 -6.30 13.18
C ALA A 200 9.20 -5.14 12.52
N VAL A 201 10.52 -5.09 12.65
CA VAL A 201 11.30 -3.93 12.21
C VAL A 201 12.40 -4.34 11.24
N LEU A 202 12.32 -3.84 10.01
CA LEU A 202 13.41 -3.92 9.04
C LEU A 202 14.19 -2.60 9.06
N SER A 203 15.34 -2.64 9.74
CA SER A 203 16.18 -1.46 9.99
C SER A 203 17.49 -1.51 9.18
N ALA A 204 18.16 -0.36 9.06
CA ALA A 204 19.53 -0.29 8.60
C ALA A 204 20.46 -1.14 9.49
N ALA A 205 21.50 -1.73 8.89
CA ALA A 205 22.55 -2.39 9.64
C ALA A 205 23.66 -1.40 9.98
N ARG A 206 24.23 -1.56 11.18
CA ARG A 206 25.42 -0.82 11.62
C ARG A 206 26.68 -1.55 11.15
N SER A 207 27.09 -1.33 9.89
CA SER A 207 28.36 -1.84 9.38
C SER A 207 29.51 -0.86 9.69
N ARG A 208 30.63 -1.38 10.19
CA ARG A 208 31.89 -0.64 10.34
C ARG A 208 32.83 -0.82 9.13
N ILE A 209 32.36 -1.52 8.10
CA ILE A 209 33.13 -1.81 6.88
C ILE A 209 33.02 -0.62 5.93
N GLY A 210 34.09 -0.30 5.20
CA GLY A 210 34.17 0.84 4.28
C GLY A 210 33.32 0.73 3.00
N ASP A 211 32.42 -0.25 2.92
CA ASP A 211 31.44 -0.43 1.86
C ASP A 211 30.05 -0.57 2.51
N PRO A 212 29.39 0.56 2.85
CA PRO A 212 28.09 0.54 3.50
C PRO A 212 27.03 0.06 2.52
N PHE A 213 26.13 -0.81 2.99
CA PHE A 213 24.96 -1.22 2.24
C PHE A 213 24.14 0.02 1.79
N VAL A 214 23.75 0.05 0.51
CA VAL A 214 22.89 1.08 -0.07
C VAL A 214 21.58 0.42 -0.46
N LEU A 215 20.47 0.94 0.06
CA LEU A 215 19.15 0.46 -0.30
C LEU A 215 18.81 0.86 -1.74
N ASP A 216 18.51 -0.13 -2.56
CA ASP A 216 18.05 0.05 -3.94
C ASP A 216 16.52 -0.15 -4.06
N PRO A 217 15.90 0.35 -5.15
CA PRO A 217 14.46 0.24 -5.38
C PRO A 217 13.94 -1.20 -5.49
N GLU A 218 14.70 -2.12 -6.06
CA GLU A 218 14.27 -3.51 -6.28
C GLU A 218 14.15 -4.23 -4.93
N ARG A 219 15.08 -3.96 -4.00
CA ARG A 219 15.07 -4.58 -2.68
C ARG A 219 13.94 -4.07 -1.80
N LEU A 220 13.62 -2.77 -1.86
CA LEU A 220 12.44 -2.25 -1.17
C LEU A 220 11.16 -2.83 -1.78
N ALA A 221 11.06 -2.84 -3.12
CA ALA A 221 9.89 -3.39 -3.82
C ALA A 221 9.65 -4.85 -3.43
N GLY A 222 10.68 -5.70 -3.42
CA GLY A 222 10.52 -7.11 -3.02
C GLY A 222 10.00 -7.30 -1.59
N VAL A 223 10.46 -6.48 -0.63
CA VAL A 223 9.95 -6.52 0.75
C VAL A 223 8.49 -6.09 0.80
N LEU A 224 8.14 -5.02 0.09
CA LEU A 224 6.76 -4.51 0.06
C LEU A 224 5.82 -5.47 -0.67
N ASP A 225 6.26 -6.10 -1.75
CA ASP A 225 5.51 -7.13 -2.48
C ASP A 225 5.21 -8.35 -1.60
N CYS A 226 6.18 -8.79 -0.80
CA CYS A 226 5.99 -9.84 0.22
C CYS A 226 4.94 -9.45 1.27
N ILE A 227 4.88 -8.18 1.67
CA ILE A 227 3.88 -7.69 2.61
C ILE A 227 2.51 -7.61 1.95
N ARG A 228 2.45 -7.11 0.70
CA ARG A 228 1.24 -6.97 -0.11
C ARG A 228 0.59 -8.32 -0.44
N SER A 229 1.39 -9.36 -0.65
CA SER A 229 0.87 -10.72 -0.89
C SER A 229 0.30 -11.38 0.36
N GLY A 230 0.62 -10.87 1.56
CA GLY A 230 -0.03 -11.25 2.80
C GLY A 230 -1.10 -10.24 3.22
N THR A 231 -1.69 -10.44 4.40
CA THR A 231 -2.66 -9.50 4.99
C THR A 231 -2.03 -8.47 5.95
N GLY A 232 -0.75 -8.14 5.75
CA GLY A 232 0.04 -7.33 6.68
C GLY A 232 -0.02 -5.83 6.40
N THR A 233 0.40 -5.01 7.35
CA THR A 233 0.59 -3.57 7.09
C THR A 233 2.06 -3.18 7.14
N ALA A 234 2.57 -2.53 6.11
CA ALA A 234 3.87 -1.88 6.11
C ALA A 234 3.72 -0.40 6.50
N VAL A 235 4.55 0.06 7.44
CA VAL A 235 4.79 1.48 7.66
C VAL A 235 6.22 1.77 7.25
N VAL A 236 6.41 2.59 6.23
CA VAL A 236 7.72 2.85 5.61
C VAL A 236 8.19 4.24 6.01
N ASP A 237 9.30 4.36 6.73
CA ASP A 237 9.98 5.63 6.96
C ASP A 237 10.75 6.01 5.70
N LEU A 238 10.21 6.98 4.95
CA LEU A 238 10.69 7.31 3.61
C LEU A 238 11.93 8.21 3.65
N PRO A 239 12.89 8.00 2.72
CA PRO A 239 14.09 8.83 2.63
C PRO A 239 13.74 10.27 2.28
N ALA A 240 14.41 11.22 2.93
CA ALA A 240 14.37 12.62 2.54
C ALA A 240 15.19 12.86 1.26
N GLY A 241 14.69 13.71 0.36
CA GLY A 241 15.37 14.10 -0.88
C GLY A 241 14.67 13.59 -2.14
N ALA A 242 14.67 14.40 -3.20
CA ALA A 242 13.77 14.22 -4.35
C ALA A 242 13.88 12.86 -5.06
N VAL A 243 15.09 12.30 -5.18
CA VAL A 243 15.27 11.00 -5.86
C VAL A 243 14.80 9.86 -4.96
N GLY A 244 15.28 9.82 -3.71
CA GLY A 244 14.91 8.79 -2.73
C GLY A 244 13.42 8.76 -2.46
N ALA A 245 12.85 9.93 -2.15
CA ALA A 245 11.43 10.07 -1.86
C ALA A 245 10.57 9.61 -3.04
N ARG A 246 10.95 9.94 -4.29
CA ARG A 246 10.17 9.61 -5.49
C ARG A 246 10.00 8.12 -5.71
N TRP A 247 11.09 7.35 -5.78
CA TRP A 247 10.94 5.93 -6.09
C TRP A 247 10.32 5.14 -4.93
N ALA A 248 10.61 5.52 -3.68
CA ALA A 248 10.06 4.84 -2.51
C ALA A 248 8.57 5.17 -2.28
N SER A 249 8.17 6.44 -2.48
CA SER A 249 6.75 6.84 -2.36
C SER A 249 5.86 6.22 -3.43
N ASN A 250 6.38 5.94 -4.63
CA ASN A 250 5.64 5.24 -5.69
C ASN A 250 5.28 3.79 -5.32
N LEU A 251 5.89 3.22 -4.29
CA LEU A 251 5.57 1.88 -3.79
C LEU A 251 4.52 1.90 -2.67
N CYS A 252 4.08 3.08 -2.23
CA CYS A 252 3.12 3.26 -1.14
C CYS A 252 1.70 3.46 -1.66
N ASP A 253 0.71 2.97 -0.92
CA ASP A 253 -0.73 3.21 -1.20
C ASP A 253 -1.15 4.61 -0.74
N LEU A 254 -0.53 5.08 0.34
CA LEU A 254 -0.73 6.40 0.91
C LEU A 254 0.58 6.94 1.47
N VAL A 255 0.82 8.24 1.29
CA VAL A 255 1.95 8.94 1.91
C VAL A 255 1.43 9.99 2.90
N ILE A 256 1.98 9.99 4.11
CA ILE A 256 1.78 11.04 5.09
C ILE A 256 3.02 11.93 5.13
N LEU A 257 2.82 13.20 4.79
CA LEU A 257 3.87 14.20 4.85
C LEU A 257 3.86 14.91 6.21
N VAL A 258 4.91 14.71 7.00
CA VAL A 258 5.12 15.37 8.30
C VAL A 258 5.78 16.72 8.07
N VAL A 259 5.03 17.79 8.35
CA VAL A 259 5.47 19.15 8.06
C VAL A 259 5.56 19.97 9.35
N PRO A 260 6.76 20.42 9.77
CA PRO A 260 6.87 21.47 10.77
C PRO A 260 6.09 22.73 10.35
N ALA A 261 5.42 23.39 11.28
CA ALA A 261 4.64 24.62 11.06
C ALA A 261 5.52 25.87 10.81
N GLU A 262 6.53 25.72 9.96
CA GLU A 262 7.56 26.70 9.65
C GLU A 262 7.49 27.08 8.18
N VAL A 263 7.66 28.36 7.84
CA VAL A 263 7.54 28.86 6.46
C VAL A 263 8.35 28.04 5.46
N ARG A 264 9.62 27.72 5.79
CA ARG A 264 10.50 26.95 4.91
C ARG A 264 10.07 25.49 4.76
N ALA A 265 9.54 24.90 5.82
CA ALA A 265 9.05 23.52 5.78
C ALA A 265 7.76 23.41 4.96
N VAL A 266 6.86 24.39 5.07
CA VAL A 266 5.63 24.46 4.25
C VAL A 266 5.98 24.65 2.77
N ALA A 267 6.95 25.53 2.47
CA ALA A 267 7.41 25.73 1.10
C ALA A 267 8.04 24.45 0.50
N ALA A 268 8.82 23.70 1.30
CA ALA A 268 9.33 22.40 0.89
C ALA A 268 8.21 21.36 0.71
N ALA A 269 7.23 21.37 1.61
CA ALA A 269 6.06 20.49 1.53
C ALA A 269 5.26 20.73 0.25
N ALA A 270 5.04 21.98 -0.16
CA ALA A 270 4.33 22.31 -1.39
C ALA A 270 5.00 21.71 -2.64
N ALA A 271 6.34 21.70 -2.68
CA ALA A 271 7.07 21.07 -3.78
C ALA A 271 6.93 19.52 -3.75
N LEU A 272 6.94 18.93 -2.55
CA LEU A 272 6.80 17.48 -2.38
C LEU A 272 5.38 17.00 -2.68
N THR A 273 4.34 17.72 -2.24
CA THR A 273 2.94 17.36 -2.55
C THR A 273 2.64 17.51 -4.03
N ALA A 274 3.18 18.54 -4.70
CA ALA A 274 3.08 18.68 -6.14
C ALA A 274 3.73 17.50 -6.90
N ASP A 275 4.88 17.02 -6.42
CA ASP A 275 5.56 15.86 -7.02
C ASP A 275 4.77 14.55 -6.82
N LEU A 276 4.26 14.31 -5.60
CA LEU A 276 3.40 13.16 -5.29
C LEU A 276 2.11 13.18 -6.13
N ALA A 277 1.47 14.35 -6.27
CA ALA A 277 0.30 14.54 -7.11
C ALA A 277 0.59 14.28 -8.59
N ALA A 278 1.73 14.73 -9.11
CA ALA A 278 2.15 14.47 -10.49
C ALA A 278 2.32 12.96 -10.78
N HIS A 279 2.60 12.16 -9.74
CA HIS A 279 2.74 10.70 -9.82
C HIS A 279 1.50 9.92 -9.36
N ARG A 280 0.41 10.61 -9.01
CA ARG A 280 -0.84 10.02 -8.51
C ARG A 280 -0.67 9.19 -7.23
N THR A 281 0.29 9.55 -6.39
CA THR A 281 0.43 8.96 -5.06
C THR A 281 -0.49 9.72 -4.09
N PRO A 282 -1.51 9.07 -3.48
CA PRO A 282 -2.33 9.71 -2.46
C PRO A 282 -1.47 10.27 -1.33
N CYS A 283 -1.78 11.49 -0.92
CA CYS A 283 -0.98 12.22 0.07
C CYS A 283 -1.89 13.01 1.01
N HIS A 284 -1.58 12.93 2.31
CA HIS A 284 -2.13 13.81 3.34
C HIS A 284 -1.01 14.42 4.17
N THR A 285 -1.27 15.54 4.84
CA THR A 285 -0.29 16.22 5.66
C THR A 285 -0.59 16.09 7.15
N VAL A 286 0.48 16.06 7.95
CA VAL A 286 0.39 16.21 9.41
C VAL A 286 1.24 17.40 9.82
N LEU A 287 0.61 18.38 10.49
CA LEU A 287 1.26 19.61 10.90
C LEU A 287 1.88 19.47 12.29
N ARG A 288 3.19 19.71 12.40
CA ARG A 288 3.90 19.69 13.68
C ARG A 288 4.24 21.10 14.16
N HIS A 289 3.69 21.48 15.30
CA HIS A 289 3.94 22.74 15.97
C HIS A 289 5.16 22.67 16.91
N ARG A 290 5.96 23.73 16.88
CA ARG A 290 7.04 24.05 17.82
C ARG A 290 6.67 25.32 18.59
N SER A 291 7.33 25.60 19.71
CA SER A 291 7.03 26.78 20.53
C SER A 291 7.15 28.12 19.79
N TRP A 292 7.90 28.16 18.68
CA TRP A 292 8.16 29.35 17.87
C TRP A 292 7.58 29.27 16.45
N SER A 293 6.91 28.16 16.09
CA SER A 293 6.33 27.98 14.77
C SER A 293 5.05 28.82 14.62
N GLY A 294 4.82 29.38 13.44
CA GLY A 294 3.73 30.35 13.22
C GLY A 294 2.75 30.00 12.09
N MET A 295 2.96 28.89 11.37
CA MET A 295 2.10 28.51 10.26
C MET A 295 0.86 27.77 10.77
N GLY A 296 -0.32 28.19 10.34
CA GLY A 296 -1.57 27.51 10.63
C GLY A 296 -1.89 26.38 9.65
N VAL A 297 -2.91 25.59 9.97
CA VAL A 297 -3.46 24.55 9.08
C VAL A 297 -3.95 25.16 7.76
N ASP A 298 -4.75 26.23 7.82
CA ASP A 298 -5.28 26.91 6.63
C ASP A 298 -4.18 27.41 5.68
N ASP A 299 -3.04 27.84 6.23
CA ASP A 299 -1.89 28.26 5.44
C ASP A 299 -1.16 27.07 4.82
N MET A 300 -1.03 25.97 5.57
CA MET A 300 -0.47 24.71 5.07
C MET A 300 -1.28 24.19 3.89
N GLU A 301 -2.57 23.93 4.09
CA GLU A 301 -3.44 23.32 3.08
C GLU A 301 -3.54 24.17 1.82
N ARG A 302 -3.63 25.51 1.98
CA ARG A 302 -3.65 26.43 0.85
C ARG A 302 -2.35 26.39 0.03
N LEU A 303 -1.20 26.26 0.69
CA LEU A 303 0.10 26.26 0.01
C LEU A 303 0.45 24.89 -0.58
N THR A 304 0.02 23.80 0.05
CA THR A 304 0.30 22.42 -0.41
C THR A 304 -0.76 21.86 -1.34
N SER A 305 -1.96 22.45 -1.36
CA SER A 305 -3.16 21.88 -2.00
C SER A 305 -3.43 20.44 -1.54
N THR A 306 -3.27 20.20 -0.23
CA THR A 306 -3.40 18.87 0.38
C THR A 306 -3.95 18.99 1.79
N ASP A 307 -4.91 18.15 2.15
CA ASP A 307 -5.59 18.16 3.45
C ASP A 307 -4.62 17.87 4.61
N CYS A 308 -4.84 18.54 5.74
CA CYS A 308 -4.14 18.32 6.99
C CYS A 308 -5.02 17.47 7.93
N ILE A 309 -4.72 16.18 8.00
CA ILE A 309 -5.55 15.20 8.73
C ILE A 309 -5.35 15.27 10.25
N ALA A 310 -4.23 15.85 10.70
CA ALA A 310 -3.92 16.01 12.11
C ALA A 310 -2.83 17.05 12.34
N GLU A 311 -2.82 17.62 13.54
CA GLU A 311 -1.73 18.45 14.03
C GLU A 311 -1.28 18.06 15.44
N PHE A 312 -0.01 18.32 15.76
CA PHE A 312 0.51 18.09 17.11
C PHE A 312 1.63 19.03 17.50
N GLY A 313 1.67 19.36 18.79
CA GLY A 313 2.75 20.14 19.39
C GLY A 313 3.91 19.31 19.92
N GLN A 314 4.86 20.00 20.54
CA GLN A 314 5.98 19.37 21.23
C GLN A 314 5.51 18.52 22.42
N VAL A 315 5.96 17.26 22.49
CA VAL A 315 5.77 16.39 23.65
C VAL A 315 6.97 16.57 24.60
N ALA A 316 6.73 17.17 25.76
CA ALA A 316 7.77 17.41 26.75
C ALA A 316 8.44 16.09 27.20
N GLY A 317 9.77 16.09 27.29
CA GLY A 317 10.55 14.93 27.72
C GLY A 317 10.69 13.79 26.70
N LEU A 318 9.87 13.76 25.63
CA LEU A 318 9.93 12.69 24.63
C LEU A 318 11.32 12.55 23.97
N PRO A 319 11.99 13.63 23.51
CA PRO A 319 13.33 13.48 22.92
C PRO A 319 14.34 12.87 23.89
N LYS A 320 14.32 13.31 25.15
CA LYS A 320 15.19 12.75 26.20
C LYS A 320 14.86 11.28 26.48
N SER A 321 13.57 10.93 26.50
CA SER A 321 13.15 9.54 26.67
C SER A 321 13.61 8.67 25.52
N CYS A 322 13.44 9.12 24.27
CA CYS A 322 13.88 8.39 23.09
C CYS A 322 15.40 8.16 23.10
N GLU A 323 16.17 9.17 23.49
CA GLU A 323 17.63 9.07 23.56
C GLU A 323 18.10 8.06 24.62
N LEU A 324 17.43 8.01 25.78
CA LEU A 324 17.88 7.19 26.91
C LEU A 324 17.28 5.78 26.94
N HIS A 325 16.07 5.62 26.40
CA HIS A 325 15.21 4.45 26.60
C HIS A 325 14.40 4.05 25.37
N GLY A 326 14.62 4.70 24.21
CA GLY A 326 13.78 4.52 23.03
C GLY A 326 12.39 5.11 23.17
N LEU A 327 11.59 4.93 22.11
CA LEU A 327 10.21 5.38 22.06
C LEU A 327 9.40 4.60 23.13
N PRO A 328 8.80 5.28 24.12
CA PRO A 328 8.15 4.59 25.25
C PRO A 328 7.10 3.61 24.76
N GLY A 329 7.00 2.40 25.32
CA GLY A 329 6.02 1.36 24.91
C GLY A 329 4.56 1.82 24.87
N ARG A 330 4.21 2.85 25.64
CA ARG A 330 2.92 3.54 25.54
C ARG A 330 3.08 4.89 24.87
N THR A 331 2.43 5.08 23.73
CA THR A 331 2.55 6.33 22.94
C THR A 331 1.99 7.50 23.76
N PRO A 332 2.70 8.64 23.85
CA PRO A 332 2.13 9.85 24.43
C PRO A 332 0.79 10.18 23.76
N ARG A 333 -0.21 10.56 24.55
CA ARG A 333 -1.60 10.71 24.08
C ARG A 333 -1.73 11.55 22.80
N VAL A 334 -1.00 12.67 22.73
CA VAL A 334 -1.01 13.55 21.56
C VAL A 334 -0.53 12.80 20.30
N LEU A 335 0.60 12.10 20.40
CA LEU A 335 1.16 11.35 19.28
C LEU A 335 0.30 10.13 18.93
N ALA A 336 -0.34 9.50 19.91
CA ALA A 336 -1.31 8.41 19.69
C ALA A 336 -2.56 8.89 18.94
N THR A 337 -3.04 10.11 19.21
CA THR A 337 -4.17 10.69 18.48
C THR A 337 -3.82 10.93 17.02
N VAL A 338 -2.64 11.46 16.74
CA VAL A 338 -2.16 11.63 15.34
C VAL A 338 -1.98 10.28 14.67
N ALA A 339 -1.35 9.32 15.35
CA ALA A 339 -1.16 7.97 14.82
C ALA A 339 -2.49 7.30 14.46
N ARG A 340 -3.55 7.48 15.27
CA ARG A 340 -4.91 7.01 14.96
C ARG A 340 -5.51 7.67 13.74
N ALA A 341 -5.36 8.98 13.59
CA ALA A 341 -5.87 9.69 12.41
C ALA A 341 -5.20 9.14 11.15
N VAL A 342 -3.88 9.01 11.17
CA VAL A 342 -3.10 8.42 10.08
C VAL A 342 -3.52 6.98 9.77
N ALA A 343 -3.69 6.14 10.80
CA ALA A 343 -4.14 4.76 10.62
C ALA A 343 -5.56 4.66 10.07
N ALA A 344 -6.45 5.60 10.41
CA ALA A 344 -7.79 5.68 9.86
C ALA A 344 -7.76 6.00 8.35
N GLU A 345 -6.96 6.99 7.93
CA GLU A 345 -6.80 7.31 6.51
C GLU A 345 -6.32 6.11 5.69
N LEU A 346 -5.36 5.34 6.21
CA LEU A 346 -4.89 4.12 5.53
C LEU A 346 -6.01 3.09 5.36
N ARG A 347 -6.92 2.98 6.35
CA ARG A 347 -8.05 2.04 6.33
C ARG A 347 -9.16 2.47 5.37
N GLU A 348 -9.29 3.77 5.15
CA GLU A 348 -10.28 4.37 4.23
C GLU A 348 -9.83 4.35 2.77
N GLN A 349 -8.53 4.14 2.50
CA GLN A 349 -8.06 3.89 1.13
C GLN A 349 -8.67 2.59 0.56
N PRO A 350 -9.12 2.63 -0.72
CA PRO A 350 -9.83 1.54 -1.39
C PRO A 350 -8.98 0.30 -1.63
#